data_AF-N9LUC5-F1
#
_entry.id   AF-N9LUC5-F1
#
_cell.length_a   1.000
_cell.length_b   1.000
_cell.length_c   1.000
_cell.angle_alpha   90.00
_cell.angle_beta   90.00
_cell.angle_gamma   90.00
#
_symmetry.space_group_name_H-M   'P 1'
#
loop_
_entity.id
_entity.type
_entity.pdbx_description
1 polymer ?
#
loop_
_entity_poly.entity_id
_entity_poly.type
_entity_poly.pdbx_seq_one_letter_code
_entity_poly.pdbx_strand_id
1 'polypeptide(L)'
;MRTLYQFPLSHFCEKARWMLDHKELDYVAQNLMPGAHRAFARLKTGQNRLPILRDKEQWIADSTQIALYLDEHYPEHRLLPVEARLRQKVLEIDEMTQELGRHIRRWMLAQALSHDHESMEILIGEKGYLRQFEKFSKPLLKTLLSKGYALTEDTLAQSREYIKETVEQLNQTLIENKGAYFAGSRFSLADIAVCSMLAPLLAISGTPWERDSFESMSDEYRDYQTYLSELPLGQYIKNIYRHERNARIDWRGV
;
A
#
# COMPACT_ATOMS: atom_id res chain seq x y z
N MET A 1 -11.55 7.90 20.15
CA MET A 1 -10.31 8.08 19.38
C MET A 1 -10.22 6.96 18.36
N ARG A 2 -9.87 7.27 17.11
CA ARG A 2 -9.68 6.25 16.06
C ARG A 2 -8.29 5.64 16.17
N THR A 3 -8.20 4.33 15.96
CA THR A 3 -6.93 3.61 15.95
C THR A 3 -6.82 2.81 14.67
N LEU A 4 -5.82 3.12 13.86
CA LEU A 4 -5.46 2.35 12.68
C LEU A 4 -4.37 1.34 13.05
N TYR A 5 -4.71 0.07 13.10
CA TYR A 5 -3.75 -1.01 13.27
C TYR A 5 -3.08 -1.32 11.95
N GLN A 6 -1.74 -1.27 11.94
CA GLN A 6 -1.01 -1.12 10.70
C GLN A 6 0.39 -1.75 10.69
N PHE A 7 0.94 -1.87 9.48
CA PHE A 7 2.37 -2.05 9.26
C PHE A 7 2.91 -0.83 8.51
N PRO A 8 3.98 -0.18 9.02
CA PRO A 8 4.53 1.04 8.45
C PRO A 8 4.71 1.02 6.92
N LEU A 9 5.31 -0.06 6.40
CA LEU A 9 5.64 -0.24 4.97
C LEU A 9 4.55 -0.87 4.12
N SER A 10 3.40 -1.19 4.70
CA SER A 10 2.31 -1.75 3.92
C SER A 10 1.63 -0.65 3.12
N HIS A 11 1.67 -0.75 1.79
CA HIS A 11 0.91 0.10 0.86
C HIS A 11 -0.61 0.01 1.06
N PHE A 12 -1.12 -1.12 1.56
CA PHE A 12 -2.52 -1.22 2.00
C PHE A 12 -2.79 -0.38 3.25
N CYS A 13 -1.84 -0.32 4.18
CA CYS A 13 -1.94 0.57 5.34
C CYS A 13 -1.75 2.03 4.96
N GLU A 14 -0.89 2.33 3.97
CA GLU A 14 -0.76 3.68 3.42
C GLU A 14 -2.06 4.19 2.82
N LYS A 15 -2.75 3.36 2.03
CA LYS A 15 -4.10 3.67 1.54
C LYS A 15 -5.04 4.04 2.70
N ALA A 16 -5.04 3.27 3.79
CA ALA A 16 -5.89 3.55 4.95
C ALA A 16 -5.51 4.83 5.71
N ARG A 17 -4.21 5.08 5.92
CA ARG A 17 -3.71 6.33 6.48
C ARG A 17 -4.16 7.52 5.63
N TRP A 18 -3.96 7.44 4.32
CA TRP A 18 -4.31 8.51 3.40
C TRP A 18 -5.81 8.79 3.39
N MET A 19 -6.67 7.76 3.43
CA MET A 19 -8.11 7.98 3.56
C MET A 19 -8.46 8.76 4.85
N LEU A 20 -7.87 8.39 6.00
CA LEU A 20 -8.11 9.10 7.27
C LEU A 20 -7.59 10.55 7.22
N ASP A 21 -6.39 10.74 6.63
CA ASP A 21 -5.78 12.06 6.47
C ASP A 21 -6.61 12.96 5.54
N HIS A 22 -7.10 12.42 4.42
CA HIS A 22 -7.97 13.14 3.47
C HIS A 22 -9.34 13.49 4.06
N LYS A 23 -9.88 12.64 4.93
CA LYS A 23 -11.08 12.92 5.73
C LYS A 23 -10.83 13.94 6.86
N GLU A 24 -9.58 14.38 7.04
CA GLU A 24 -9.15 15.25 8.13
C GLU A 24 -9.46 14.71 9.54
N LEU A 25 -9.49 13.38 9.69
CA LEU A 25 -9.83 12.74 10.95
C LEU A 25 -8.61 12.54 11.83
N ASP A 26 -8.74 12.84 13.12
CA ASP A 26 -7.70 12.49 14.09
C ASP A 26 -7.73 10.98 14.39
N TYR A 27 -6.55 10.37 14.35
CA TYR A 27 -6.34 8.95 14.64
C TYR A 27 -4.93 8.68 15.15
N VAL A 28 -4.75 7.51 15.76
CA VAL A 28 -3.45 6.94 16.12
C VAL A 28 -3.15 5.77 15.21
N ALA A 29 -1.96 5.77 14.59
CA ALA A 29 -1.46 4.59 13.89
C ALA A 29 -0.70 3.68 14.86
N GLN A 30 -1.28 2.52 15.16
CA GLN A 30 -0.72 1.54 16.08
C GLN A 30 -0.08 0.40 15.30
N ASN A 31 1.24 0.27 15.43
CA ASN A 31 1.96 -0.84 14.81
C ASN A 31 1.67 -2.15 15.53
N LEU A 32 1.45 -3.21 14.75
CA LEU A 32 1.42 -4.57 15.27
C LEU A 32 2.69 -5.31 14.88
N MET A 33 3.03 -6.34 15.66
CA MET A 33 4.16 -7.21 15.31
C MET A 33 3.77 -8.23 14.23
N PRO A 34 4.58 -8.41 13.18
CA PRO A 34 4.46 -9.53 12.24
C PRO A 34 4.36 -10.88 12.98
N GLY A 35 3.61 -11.82 12.43
CA GLY A 35 3.19 -13.04 13.13
C GLY A 35 2.07 -12.81 14.17
N ALA A 36 2.36 -12.08 15.25
CA ALA A 36 1.41 -11.86 16.36
C ALA A 36 0.14 -11.13 15.94
N HIS A 37 0.23 -10.20 14.98
CA HIS A 37 -0.91 -9.48 14.40
C HIS A 37 -2.02 -10.41 13.90
N ARG A 38 -1.71 -11.64 13.45
CA ARG A 38 -2.71 -12.56 12.88
C ARG A 38 -3.74 -12.98 13.92
N ALA A 39 -3.29 -13.29 15.14
CA ALA A 39 -4.19 -13.66 16.24
C ALA A 39 -5.07 -12.47 16.65
N PHE A 40 -4.47 -11.28 16.78
CA PHE A 40 -5.20 -10.05 17.07
C PHE A 40 -6.25 -9.74 16.00
N ALA A 41 -5.85 -9.74 14.72
CA ALA A 41 -6.73 -9.48 13.59
C ALA A 41 -7.88 -10.51 13.56
N ARG A 42 -7.57 -11.81 13.73
CA ARG A 42 -8.58 -12.87 13.70
C ARG A 42 -9.62 -12.68 14.78
N LEU A 43 -9.18 -12.35 15.99
CA LEU A 43 -10.05 -12.11 17.14
C LEU A 43 -10.97 -10.91 16.93
N LYS A 44 -10.48 -9.84 16.30
CA LYS A 44 -11.22 -8.58 16.15
C LYS A 44 -12.10 -8.51 14.91
N THR A 45 -11.71 -9.17 13.82
CA THR A 45 -12.34 -8.96 12.50
C THR A 45 -12.63 -10.25 11.74
N GLY A 46 -12.26 -11.41 12.29
CA GLY A 46 -12.37 -12.70 11.59
C GLY A 46 -11.32 -12.90 10.48
N GLN A 47 -10.53 -11.88 10.16
CA GLN A 47 -9.50 -11.90 9.12
C GLN A 47 -8.09 -11.88 9.73
N ASN A 48 -7.06 -12.18 8.94
CA ASN A 48 -5.67 -12.25 9.41
C ASN A 48 -4.77 -11.16 8.81
N ARG A 49 -5.37 -10.03 8.38
CA ARG A 49 -4.71 -9.01 7.56
C ARG A 49 -4.93 -7.62 8.13
N LEU A 50 -4.03 -6.71 7.77
CA LEU A 50 -4.10 -5.27 8.02
C LEU A 50 -4.29 -4.55 6.67
N PRO A 51 -4.79 -3.31 6.65
CA PRO A 51 -5.17 -2.45 7.78
C PRO A 51 -6.43 -2.89 8.53
N ILE A 52 -6.54 -2.48 9.80
CA ILE A 52 -7.78 -2.54 10.58
C ILE A 52 -8.01 -1.19 11.24
N LEU A 53 -9.17 -0.58 10.99
CA LEU A 53 -9.63 0.61 11.70
C LEU A 53 -10.49 0.20 12.90
N ARG A 54 -10.15 0.70 14.07
CA ARG A 54 -11.04 0.76 15.21
C ARG A 54 -11.58 2.17 15.36
N ASP A 55 -12.88 2.33 15.25
CA ASP A 55 -13.57 3.58 15.54
C ASP A 55 -14.62 3.34 16.63
N LYS A 56 -14.37 3.86 17.83
CA LYS A 56 -15.11 3.55 19.06
C LYS A 56 -15.16 2.03 19.31
N GLU A 57 -16.34 1.43 19.17
CA GLU A 57 -16.60 0.01 19.36
C GLU A 57 -16.55 -0.79 18.05
N GLN A 58 -16.52 -0.11 16.90
CA GLN A 58 -16.53 -0.74 15.59
C GLN A 58 -15.13 -1.14 15.15
N TRP A 59 -15.04 -2.34 14.54
CA TRP A 59 -13.81 -2.88 13.98
C TRP A 59 -14.01 -3.15 12.48
N ILE A 60 -13.29 -2.40 11.65
CA ILE A 60 -13.40 -2.46 10.20
C ILE A 60 -12.08 -2.99 9.64
N ALA A 61 -12.12 -4.19 9.08
CA ALA A 61 -11.02 -4.75 8.30
C ALA A 61 -11.26 -4.51 6.81
N ASP A 62 -10.19 -4.58 6.03
CA ASP A 62 -10.15 -4.32 4.60
C ASP A 62 -10.18 -2.83 4.24
N SER A 63 -9.26 -2.41 3.38
CA SER A 63 -9.09 -0.99 3.02
C SER A 63 -10.29 -0.43 2.24
N THR A 64 -11.01 -1.23 1.46
CA THR A 64 -12.22 -0.78 0.76
C THR A 64 -13.39 -0.64 1.72
N GLN A 65 -13.53 -1.58 2.66
CA GLN A 65 -14.56 -1.49 3.70
C GLN A 65 -14.32 -0.29 4.63
N ILE A 66 -13.06 0.02 4.95
CA ILE A 66 -12.69 1.26 5.66
C ILE A 66 -13.15 2.48 4.84
N ALA A 67 -12.92 2.52 3.53
CA ALA A 67 -13.36 3.64 2.70
C ALA A 67 -14.89 3.84 2.74
N LEU A 68 -15.65 2.74 2.61
CA LEU A 68 -17.11 2.76 2.68
C LEU A 68 -17.62 3.23 4.04
N TYR A 69 -17.04 2.68 5.12
CA TYR A 69 -17.37 3.07 6.49
C TYR A 69 -17.12 4.57 6.74
N LEU A 70 -15.97 5.07 6.29
CA LEU A 70 -15.60 6.47 6.47
C LEU A 70 -16.54 7.41 5.71
N ASP A 71 -16.93 7.08 4.48
CA ASP A 71 -17.88 7.90 3.72
C ASP A 71 -19.31 7.88 4.28
N GLU A 72 -19.72 6.78 4.89
CA GLU A 72 -21.02 6.67 5.55
C GLU A 72 -21.09 7.51 6.84
N HIS A 73 -20.02 7.51 7.64
CA HIS A 73 -19.99 8.15 8.96
C HIS A 73 -19.40 9.58 8.95
N TYR A 74 -18.58 9.91 7.96
CA TYR A 74 -17.88 11.19 7.78
C TYR A 74 -18.04 11.68 6.33
N PRO A 75 -19.20 12.27 6.00
CA PRO A 75 -19.57 12.59 4.62
C PRO A 75 -18.80 13.78 4.03
N GLU A 76 -18.03 14.52 4.84
CA GLU A 76 -17.11 15.56 4.38
C GLU A 76 -15.93 14.93 3.63
N HIS A 77 -15.38 15.62 2.62
CA HIS A 77 -14.27 15.14 1.78
C HIS A 77 -14.50 13.73 1.17
N ARG A 78 -15.70 13.43 0.65
CA ARG A 78 -16.09 12.09 0.15
C ARG A 78 -15.02 11.39 -0.70
N LEU A 79 -14.71 10.15 -0.32
CA LEU A 79 -13.80 9.26 -1.04
C LEU A 79 -14.47 8.70 -2.30
N LEU A 80 -15.79 8.55 -2.26
CA LEU A 80 -16.63 8.03 -3.34
C LEU A 80 -17.60 9.13 -3.82
N PRO A 81 -17.62 9.43 -5.13
CA PRO A 81 -18.61 10.33 -5.71
C PRO A 81 -20.05 9.88 -5.43
N VAL A 82 -20.98 10.84 -5.41
CA VAL A 82 -22.43 10.56 -5.24
C VAL A 82 -23.02 10.00 -6.53
N GLU A 83 -22.54 10.46 -7.69
CA GLU A 83 -22.97 9.95 -8.99
C GLU A 83 -22.64 8.47 -9.13
N ALA A 84 -23.67 7.64 -9.36
CA ALA A 84 -23.56 6.19 -9.35
C ALA A 84 -22.51 5.64 -10.33
N ARG A 85 -22.43 6.21 -11.54
CA ARG A 85 -21.45 5.79 -12.55
C ARG A 85 -20.01 6.07 -12.11
N LEU A 86 -19.75 7.26 -11.57
CA LEU A 86 -18.42 7.60 -11.07
C LEU A 86 -18.06 6.79 -9.82
N ARG A 87 -19.03 6.58 -8.92
CA ARG A 87 -18.87 5.71 -7.75
C ARG A 87 -18.45 4.30 -8.15
N GLN A 88 -19.11 3.72 -9.13
CA GLN A 88 -18.78 2.40 -9.64
C GLN A 88 -17.37 2.37 -10.23
N LYS A 89 -17.01 3.35 -11.08
CA LYS A 89 -15.66 3.46 -11.64
C LYS A 89 -14.58 3.53 -10.55
N VAL A 90 -14.83 4.27 -9.47
CA VAL A 90 -13.90 4.34 -8.34
C VAL A 90 -13.69 2.98 -7.69
N LEU A 91 -14.77 2.23 -7.44
CA LEU A 91 -14.70 0.91 -6.82
C LEU A 91 -14.02 -0.12 -7.73
N GLU A 92 -14.24 -0.06 -9.04
CA GLU A 92 -13.57 -0.93 -10.03
C GLU A 92 -12.04 -0.69 -10.03
N ILE A 93 -11.61 0.58 -10.02
CA ILE A 93 -10.18 0.93 -9.93
C ILE A 93 -9.61 0.49 -8.58
N ASP A 94 -10.37 0.65 -7.50
CA ASP A 94 -9.95 0.22 -6.17
C ASP A 94 -9.76 -1.31 -6.08
N GLU A 95 -10.67 -2.09 -6.65
CA GLU A 95 -10.56 -3.55 -6.71
C GLU A 95 -9.36 -4.01 -7.55
N MET A 96 -9.18 -3.43 -8.74
CA MET A 96 -8.05 -3.72 -9.63
C MET A 96 -6.71 -3.41 -8.94
N THR A 97 -6.61 -2.27 -8.25
CA THR A 97 -5.37 -1.88 -7.56
C THR A 97 -5.10 -2.74 -6.33
N GLN A 98 -6.10 -3.35 -5.70
CA GLN A 98 -5.88 -4.31 -4.60
C GLN A 98 -5.19 -5.60 -5.07
N GLU A 99 -5.53 -6.11 -6.25
CA GLU A 99 -4.82 -7.25 -6.85
C GLU A 99 -3.41 -6.83 -7.28
N LEU A 100 -3.28 -5.67 -7.94
CA LEU A 100 -1.98 -5.09 -8.26
C LEU A 100 -1.06 -5.00 -7.04
N GLY A 101 -1.58 -4.50 -5.91
CA GLY A 101 -0.84 -4.42 -4.66
C GLY A 101 -0.35 -5.78 -4.15
N ARG A 102 -1.10 -6.87 -4.37
CA ARG A 102 -0.66 -8.23 -3.99
C ARG A 102 0.53 -8.68 -4.83
N HIS A 103 0.48 -8.43 -6.14
CA HIS A 103 1.57 -8.75 -7.06
C HIS A 103 2.82 -7.91 -6.80
N ILE A 104 2.66 -6.60 -6.57
CA ILE A 104 3.77 -5.70 -6.17
C ILE A 104 4.44 -6.20 -4.91
N ARG A 105 3.66 -6.52 -3.86
CA ARG A 105 4.21 -7.07 -2.62
C ARG A 105 5.02 -8.34 -2.85
N ARG A 106 4.48 -9.27 -3.65
CA ARG A 106 5.15 -10.55 -3.96
C ARG A 106 6.49 -10.29 -4.66
N TRP A 107 6.47 -9.47 -5.71
CA TRP A 107 7.65 -9.17 -6.50
C TRP A 107 8.71 -8.43 -5.66
N MET A 108 8.34 -7.37 -4.93
CA MET A 108 9.25 -6.64 -4.05
C MET A 108 9.90 -7.55 -2.99
N LEU A 109 9.13 -8.43 -2.36
CA LEU A 109 9.67 -9.38 -1.39
C LEU A 109 10.68 -10.34 -2.02
N ALA A 110 10.45 -10.78 -3.26
CA ALA A 110 11.42 -11.60 -3.98
C ALA A 110 12.71 -10.83 -4.31
N GLN A 111 12.60 -9.56 -4.72
CA GLN A 111 13.77 -8.71 -4.98
C GLN A 111 14.61 -8.51 -3.72
N ALA A 112 13.96 -8.19 -2.60
CA ALA A 112 14.60 -8.04 -1.29
C ALA A 112 15.34 -9.32 -0.84
N LEU A 113 14.69 -10.50 -0.98
CA LEU A 113 15.29 -11.79 -0.60
C LEU A 113 16.45 -12.26 -1.49
N SER A 114 16.64 -11.63 -2.66
CA SER A 114 17.63 -12.04 -3.65
C SER A 114 18.96 -11.30 -3.52
N HIS A 115 18.98 -10.07 -2.99
CA HIS A 115 20.17 -9.21 -3.03
C HIS A 115 20.79 -8.92 -1.66
N ASP A 116 20.03 -8.72 -0.58
CA ASP A 116 20.60 -8.61 0.79
C ASP A 116 19.55 -8.71 1.92
N HIS A 117 19.95 -9.25 3.07
CA HIS A 117 19.08 -9.48 4.23
C HIS A 117 18.74 -8.18 5.00
N GLU A 118 19.50 -7.08 4.84
CA GLU A 118 19.13 -5.78 5.45
C GLU A 118 17.83 -5.21 4.85
N SER A 119 17.60 -5.41 3.54
CA SER A 119 16.35 -5.00 2.87
C SER A 119 15.12 -5.73 3.40
N MET A 120 15.30 -6.90 4.02
CA MET A 120 14.24 -7.64 4.70
C MET A 120 13.84 -6.99 6.03
N GLU A 121 14.81 -6.57 6.84
CA GLU A 121 14.54 -5.85 8.09
C GLU A 121 13.83 -4.53 7.80
N ILE A 122 14.23 -3.87 6.70
CA ILE A 122 13.49 -2.72 6.19
C ILE A 122 12.08 -3.14 5.82
N LEU A 123 11.84 -4.05 4.87
CA LEU A 123 10.50 -4.45 4.39
C LEU A 123 9.52 -4.91 5.50
N ILE A 124 10.05 -5.47 6.59
CA ILE A 124 9.26 -5.91 7.75
C ILE A 124 8.88 -4.72 8.68
N GLY A 125 9.47 -3.53 8.48
CA GLY A 125 9.17 -2.29 9.21
C GLY A 125 10.14 -1.99 10.34
N GLU A 126 11.37 -2.49 10.27
CA GLU A 126 12.19 -2.74 11.46
C GLU A 126 13.53 -2.01 11.45
N LYS A 127 13.51 -0.67 11.41
CA LYS A 127 14.54 0.08 12.12
C LYS A 127 14.18 0.12 13.62
N GLY A 128 14.38 -1.02 14.33
CA GLY A 128 14.58 -0.98 15.79
C GLY A 128 13.90 -2.04 16.69
N TYR A 129 12.75 -2.61 16.32
CA TYR A 129 11.97 -3.41 17.29
C TYR A 129 12.32 -4.91 17.39
N LEU A 130 12.78 -5.58 16.33
CA LEU A 130 13.19 -6.99 16.36
C LEU A 130 14.66 -7.25 16.73
N ARG A 131 15.44 -6.23 17.09
CA ARG A 131 16.83 -6.45 17.57
C ARG A 131 16.89 -7.37 18.80
N GLN A 132 15.78 -7.49 19.54
CA GLN A 132 15.58 -8.38 20.68
C GLN A 132 15.25 -9.85 20.30
N PHE A 133 15.02 -10.14 19.02
CA PHE A 133 14.70 -11.47 18.48
C PHE A 133 15.59 -11.89 17.30
N GLU A 134 16.84 -11.41 17.24
CA GLU A 134 17.95 -11.89 16.37
C GLU A 134 18.20 -13.43 16.39
N LYS A 135 17.40 -14.17 17.17
CA LYS A 135 17.51 -15.62 17.40
C LYS A 135 16.74 -16.49 16.40
N PHE A 136 15.93 -15.94 15.49
CA PHE A 136 15.37 -16.74 14.41
C PHE A 136 16.40 -16.95 13.30
N SER A 137 16.60 -18.20 12.88
CA SER A 137 17.58 -18.50 11.83
C SER A 137 17.17 -17.84 10.50
N LYS A 138 18.05 -16.99 9.96
CA LYS A 138 17.86 -16.28 8.68
C LYS A 138 17.34 -17.17 7.52
N PRO A 139 17.81 -18.43 7.35
CA PRO A 139 17.28 -19.33 6.32
C PRO A 139 15.83 -19.78 6.54
N LEU A 140 15.40 -19.89 7.80
CA LEU A 140 14.03 -20.28 8.14
C LEU A 140 13.05 -19.16 7.79
N LEU A 141 13.40 -17.91 8.09
CA LEU A 141 12.59 -16.74 7.72
C LEU A 141 12.42 -16.64 6.21
N LYS A 142 13.52 -16.76 5.45
CA LYS A 142 13.49 -16.80 3.98
C LYS A 142 12.55 -17.89 3.47
N THR A 143 12.66 -19.11 3.99
CA THR A 143 11.82 -20.24 3.58
C THR A 143 10.34 -20.02 3.91
N LEU A 144 10.02 -19.50 5.09
CA LEU A 144 8.65 -19.20 5.51
C LEU A 144 8.01 -18.13 4.63
N LEU A 145 8.76 -17.08 4.28
CA LEU A 145 8.31 -16.01 3.40
C LEU A 145 8.15 -16.51 1.96
N SER A 146 9.13 -17.25 1.43
CA SER A 146 9.06 -17.84 0.10
C SER A 146 7.84 -18.75 -0.06
N LYS A 147 7.54 -19.59 0.94
CA LYS A 147 6.32 -20.42 0.91
C LYS A 147 5.05 -19.60 1.10
N GLY A 148 5.03 -18.70 2.09
CA GLY A 148 3.85 -17.93 2.47
C GLY A 148 3.36 -16.95 1.39
N TYR A 149 4.28 -16.44 0.56
CA TYR A 149 3.96 -15.55 -0.56
C TYR A 149 4.02 -16.23 -1.93
N ALA A 150 4.34 -17.53 -1.96
CA ALA A 150 4.63 -18.29 -3.18
C ALA A 150 5.64 -17.52 -4.04
N LEU A 151 6.90 -17.45 -3.62
CA LEU A 151 7.99 -16.81 -4.35
C LEU A 151 8.68 -17.84 -5.25
N THR A 152 7.92 -18.38 -6.21
CA THR A 152 8.42 -19.30 -7.23
C THR A 152 8.64 -18.55 -8.54
N GLU A 153 9.46 -19.10 -9.44
CA GLU A 153 9.69 -18.47 -10.75
C GLU A 153 8.39 -18.20 -11.52
N ASP A 154 7.48 -19.18 -11.59
CA ASP A 154 6.19 -19.07 -12.27
C ASP A 154 5.30 -17.94 -11.70
N THR A 155 5.17 -17.89 -10.38
CA THR A 155 4.33 -16.89 -9.70
C THR A 155 4.93 -15.49 -9.75
N LEU A 156 6.25 -15.39 -9.81
CA LEU A 156 6.95 -14.13 -10.03
C LEU A 156 6.79 -13.66 -11.48
N ALA A 157 6.88 -14.56 -12.46
CA ALA A 157 6.59 -14.25 -13.86
C ALA A 157 5.14 -13.75 -14.03
N GLN A 158 4.17 -14.45 -13.45
CA GLN A 158 2.76 -13.99 -13.43
C GLN A 158 2.61 -12.61 -12.77
N SER A 159 3.36 -12.36 -11.69
CA SER A 159 3.28 -11.06 -11.02
C SER A 159 3.89 -9.94 -11.83
N ARG A 160 5.00 -10.17 -12.53
CA ARG A 160 5.59 -9.18 -13.43
C ARG A 160 4.64 -8.84 -14.57
N GLU A 161 4.06 -9.84 -15.22
CA GLU A 161 3.12 -9.61 -16.32
C GLU A 161 1.89 -8.83 -15.83
N TYR A 162 1.28 -9.27 -14.72
CA TYR A 162 0.12 -8.58 -14.15
C TYR A 162 0.43 -7.12 -13.78
N ILE A 163 1.59 -6.88 -13.16
CA ILE A 163 2.03 -5.52 -12.81
C ILE A 163 2.17 -4.67 -14.08
N LYS A 164 2.84 -5.20 -15.12
CA LYS A 164 3.04 -4.51 -16.39
C LYS A 164 1.71 -4.16 -17.07
N GLU A 165 0.84 -5.14 -17.28
CA GLU A 165 -0.47 -4.95 -17.94
C GLU A 165 -1.34 -3.94 -17.17
N THR A 166 -1.40 -4.05 -15.85
CA THR A 166 -2.23 -3.15 -15.04
C THR A 166 -1.67 -1.73 -15.02
N VAL A 167 -0.34 -1.56 -14.99
CA VAL A 167 0.32 -0.24 -15.10
C VAL A 167 0.05 0.39 -16.46
N GLU A 168 0.14 -0.38 -17.55
CA GLU A 168 -0.21 0.08 -18.90
C GLU A 168 -1.67 0.55 -18.97
N GLN A 169 -2.61 -0.24 -18.43
CA GLN A 169 -4.04 0.10 -18.37
C GLN A 169 -4.31 1.36 -17.53
N LEU A 170 -3.70 1.49 -16.36
CA LEU A 170 -3.83 2.67 -15.49
C LEU A 170 -3.24 3.92 -16.16
N ASN A 171 -2.09 3.78 -16.82
CA ASN A 171 -1.46 4.87 -17.55
C ASN A 171 -2.33 5.34 -18.71
N GLN A 172 -2.91 4.41 -19.47
CA GLN A 172 -3.84 4.74 -20.56
C GLN A 172 -5.10 5.44 -20.03
N THR A 173 -5.68 4.94 -18.94
CA THR A 173 -6.84 5.57 -18.28
C THR A 173 -6.53 7.01 -17.86
N LEU A 174 -5.34 7.25 -17.32
CA LEU A 174 -4.91 8.58 -16.92
C LEU A 174 -4.74 9.53 -18.11
N ILE A 175 -4.14 9.04 -19.21
CA ILE A 175 -3.98 9.81 -20.46
C ILE A 175 -5.35 10.19 -21.03
N GLU A 176 -6.31 9.27 -21.06
CA GLU A 176 -7.68 9.53 -21.52
C GLU A 176 -8.40 10.57 -20.66
N ASN A 177 -8.13 10.56 -19.35
CA ASN A 177 -8.61 11.59 -18.42
C ASN A 177 -7.77 12.88 -18.46
N LYS A 178 -6.84 13.02 -19.41
CA LYS A 178 -5.95 14.19 -19.59
C LYS A 178 -5.10 14.53 -18.36
N GLY A 179 -4.76 13.52 -17.55
CA GLY A 179 -3.94 13.68 -16.36
C GLY A 179 -4.63 14.37 -15.17
N ALA A 180 -5.96 14.45 -15.16
CA ALA A 180 -6.72 15.07 -14.06
C ALA A 180 -6.84 14.17 -12.82
N TYR A 181 -7.90 13.36 -12.73
CA TYR A 181 -8.09 12.34 -11.69
C TYR A 181 -8.63 11.06 -12.34
N PHE A 182 -8.55 9.92 -11.65
CA PHE A 182 -8.97 8.63 -12.22
C PHE A 182 -10.48 8.52 -12.44
N ALA A 183 -11.28 9.20 -11.62
CA ALA A 183 -12.73 9.14 -11.68
C ALA A 183 -13.40 10.53 -11.54
N GLY A 184 -13.51 11.23 -12.67
CA GLY A 184 -14.16 12.53 -12.74
C GLY A 184 -13.17 13.68 -12.51
N SER A 185 -13.66 14.79 -11.94
CA SER A 185 -12.88 16.03 -11.77
C SER A 185 -12.41 16.28 -10.34
N ARG A 186 -12.59 15.32 -9.43
CA ARG A 186 -12.21 15.44 -8.02
C ARG A 186 -11.36 14.25 -7.60
N PHE A 187 -10.41 14.51 -6.70
CA PHE A 187 -9.62 13.48 -6.02
C PHE A 187 -10.54 12.52 -5.26
N SER A 188 -10.24 11.22 -5.33
CA SER A 188 -11.11 10.16 -4.84
C SER A 188 -10.32 8.96 -4.33
N LEU A 189 -11.04 7.94 -3.83
CA LEU A 189 -10.45 6.65 -3.46
C LEU A 189 -9.66 6.02 -4.61
N ALA A 190 -10.06 6.21 -5.87
CA ALA A 190 -9.35 5.65 -7.01
C ALA A 190 -7.92 6.18 -7.09
N ASP A 191 -7.76 7.49 -6.90
CA ASP A 191 -6.46 8.16 -6.93
C ASP A 191 -5.60 7.73 -5.74
N ILE A 192 -6.19 7.70 -4.53
CA ILE A 192 -5.52 7.20 -3.32
C ILE A 192 -5.04 5.75 -3.52
N ALA A 193 -5.89 4.88 -4.08
CA ALA A 193 -5.59 3.47 -4.27
C ALA A 193 -4.47 3.26 -5.28
N VAL A 194 -4.55 3.90 -6.46
CA VAL A 194 -3.49 3.85 -7.47
C VAL A 194 -2.16 4.35 -6.89
N CYS A 195 -2.18 5.53 -6.26
CA CYS A 195 -0.97 6.13 -5.71
C CYS A 195 -0.37 5.28 -4.58
N SER A 196 -1.19 4.79 -3.65
CA SER A 196 -0.72 3.98 -2.52
C SER A 196 -0.11 2.66 -2.99
N MET A 197 -0.74 1.97 -3.94
CA MET A 197 -0.30 0.65 -4.40
C MET A 197 1.00 0.71 -5.21
N LEU A 198 1.21 1.78 -5.99
CA LEU A 198 2.39 1.96 -6.85
C LEU A 198 3.54 2.75 -6.20
N ALA A 199 3.29 3.48 -5.11
CA ALA A 199 4.34 4.21 -4.39
C ALA A 199 5.57 3.39 -4.01
N PRO A 200 5.45 2.10 -3.60
CA PRO A 200 6.60 1.27 -3.33
C PRO A 200 7.59 1.13 -4.49
N LEU A 201 7.15 1.34 -5.74
CA LEU A 201 7.97 1.22 -6.95
C LEU A 201 8.56 2.55 -7.45
N LEU A 202 8.33 3.66 -6.73
CA LEU A 202 8.68 5.01 -7.18
C LEU A 202 9.68 5.74 -6.28
N ALA A 203 10.03 5.15 -5.14
CA ALA A 203 10.88 5.73 -4.10
C ALA A 203 10.56 7.18 -3.75
N ILE A 204 9.29 7.41 -3.38
CA ILE A 204 8.79 8.75 -3.08
C ILE A 204 9.43 9.25 -1.79
N SER A 205 10.05 10.43 -1.84
CA SER A 205 10.72 11.06 -0.70
C SER A 205 9.76 11.29 0.46
N GLY A 206 10.21 11.05 1.70
CA GLY A 206 9.39 11.21 2.91
C GLY A 206 8.42 10.06 3.17
N THR A 207 8.36 9.06 2.29
CA THR A 207 7.59 7.83 2.48
C THR A 207 8.50 6.71 3.00
N PRO A 208 7.93 5.62 3.53
CA PRO A 208 8.71 4.43 3.90
C PRO A 208 9.56 3.84 2.76
N TRP A 209 9.26 4.20 1.49
CA TRP A 209 9.88 3.62 0.31
C TRP A 209 10.97 4.48 -0.32
N GLU A 210 11.40 5.56 0.34
CA GLU A 210 12.48 6.41 -0.16
C GLU A 210 13.76 5.63 -0.48
N ARG A 211 14.55 6.15 -1.42
CA ARG A 211 15.64 5.42 -2.10
C ARG A 211 16.64 4.79 -1.13
N ASP A 212 17.00 5.50 -0.07
CA ASP A 212 17.92 5.05 0.98
C ASP A 212 17.45 3.76 1.68
N SER A 213 16.14 3.51 1.68
CA SER A 213 15.55 2.30 2.26
C SER A 213 15.68 1.08 1.35
N PHE A 214 16.08 1.26 0.09
CA PHE A 214 16.05 0.23 -0.95
C PHE A 214 17.29 0.25 -1.86
N GLU A 215 18.42 0.81 -1.39
CA GLU A 215 19.67 0.88 -2.18
C GLU A 215 20.17 -0.50 -2.64
N SER A 216 19.92 -1.54 -1.86
CA SER A 216 20.33 -2.92 -2.13
C SER A 216 19.37 -3.70 -3.04
N MET A 217 18.37 -3.06 -3.67
CA MET A 217 17.47 -3.75 -4.59
C MET A 217 18.19 -4.16 -5.90
N SER A 218 17.57 -5.03 -6.69
CA SER A 218 18.15 -5.53 -7.95
C SER A 218 18.20 -4.48 -9.06
N ASP A 219 19.02 -4.74 -10.08
CA ASP A 219 18.99 -3.94 -11.32
C ASP A 219 17.62 -3.97 -11.99
N GLU A 220 16.97 -5.14 -12.03
CA GLU A 220 15.61 -5.30 -12.57
C GLU A 220 14.61 -4.35 -11.90
N TYR A 221 14.69 -4.20 -10.57
CA TYR A 221 13.85 -3.27 -9.83
C TYR A 221 14.15 -1.80 -10.18
N ARG A 222 15.44 -1.44 -10.29
CA ARG A 222 15.87 -0.08 -10.65
C ARG A 222 15.44 0.31 -12.07
N ASP A 223 15.54 -0.62 -13.01
CA ASP A 223 15.11 -0.41 -14.39
C ASP A 223 13.60 -0.18 -14.46
N TYR A 224 12.82 -1.01 -13.76
CA TYR A 224 11.37 -0.84 -13.70
C TYR A 224 10.96 0.46 -13.00
N GLN A 225 11.64 0.84 -11.91
CA GLN A 225 11.41 2.11 -11.22
C GLN A 225 11.67 3.31 -12.15
N THR A 226 12.72 3.24 -12.97
CA THR A 226 13.05 4.27 -13.95
C THR A 226 11.98 4.35 -15.02
N TYR A 227 11.61 3.22 -15.61
CA TYR A 227 10.51 3.11 -16.56
C TYR A 227 9.20 3.71 -16.02
N LEU A 228 8.74 3.26 -14.85
CA LEU A 228 7.51 3.74 -14.24
C LEU A 228 7.58 5.25 -13.94
N SER A 229 8.75 5.73 -13.52
CA SER A 229 8.99 7.16 -13.25
C SER A 229 8.86 8.03 -14.50
N GLU A 230 9.13 7.51 -15.70
CA GLU A 230 9.05 8.26 -16.95
C GLU A 230 7.63 8.27 -17.55
N LEU A 231 6.77 7.34 -17.14
CA LEU A 231 5.37 7.33 -17.57
C LEU A 231 4.58 8.53 -17.02
N PRO A 232 3.55 9.01 -17.75
CA PRO A 232 2.56 9.95 -17.22
C PRO A 232 1.98 9.51 -15.88
N LEU A 233 1.75 8.21 -15.70
CA LEU A 233 1.31 7.63 -14.43
C LEU A 233 2.27 7.86 -13.28
N GLY A 234 3.57 7.61 -13.46
CA GLY A 234 4.57 7.82 -12.40
C GLY A 234 4.72 9.30 -12.05
N GLN A 235 4.69 10.17 -13.05
CA GLN A 235 4.72 11.63 -12.84
C GLN A 235 3.48 12.12 -12.09
N TYR A 236 2.30 11.59 -12.45
CA TYR A 236 1.06 11.85 -11.74
C TYR A 236 1.15 11.42 -10.28
N ILE A 237 1.58 10.20 -9.99
CA ILE A 237 1.71 9.71 -8.61
C ILE A 237 2.65 10.59 -7.78
N LYS A 238 3.83 10.94 -8.33
CA LYS A 238 4.77 11.87 -7.66
C LYS A 238 4.13 13.23 -7.39
N ASN A 239 3.33 13.73 -8.34
CA ASN A 239 2.61 15.00 -8.18
C ASN A 239 1.52 14.93 -7.11
N ILE A 240 0.73 13.86 -7.09
CA ILE A 240 -0.33 13.64 -6.09
C ILE A 240 0.26 13.48 -4.69
N TYR A 241 1.36 12.75 -4.52
CA TYR A 241 2.03 12.66 -3.22
C TYR A 241 2.52 14.02 -2.72
N ARG A 242 2.94 14.91 -3.63
CA ARG A 242 3.42 16.25 -3.27
C ARG A 242 2.28 17.18 -2.81
N HIS A 243 1.11 17.09 -3.42
CA HIS A 243 0.05 18.11 -3.25
C HIS A 243 -1.20 17.61 -2.51
N GLU A 244 -1.53 16.31 -2.61
CA GLU A 244 -2.76 15.74 -2.06
C GLU A 244 -2.52 14.83 -0.85
N ARG A 245 -1.26 14.40 -0.60
CA ARG A 245 -1.00 13.45 0.48
C ARG A 245 -1.30 14.00 1.85
N ASN A 246 -0.83 15.21 2.16
CA ASN A 246 -1.13 15.98 3.37
C ASN A 246 -1.17 15.11 4.65
N ALA A 247 -0.12 14.32 4.87
CA ALA A 247 -0.07 13.37 5.99
C ALA A 247 -0.17 14.09 7.35
N ARG A 248 -1.10 13.63 8.22
CA ARG A 248 -1.34 14.24 9.54
C ARG A 248 -0.55 13.55 10.65
N ILE A 249 0.04 12.39 10.37
CA ILE A 249 0.85 11.60 11.30
C ILE A 249 2.10 11.04 10.62
N ASP A 250 3.10 10.65 11.41
CA ASP A 250 4.23 9.88 10.91
C ASP A 250 3.79 8.44 10.57
N TRP A 251 4.17 7.96 9.39
CA TRP A 251 3.92 6.59 8.93
C TRP A 251 4.53 5.53 9.87
N ARG A 252 5.57 5.90 10.63
CA ARG A 252 6.19 5.06 11.68
C ARG A 252 5.25 4.75 12.83
N GLY A 253 4.15 5.47 12.98
CA GLY A 253 3.24 5.32 14.13
C GLY A 253 3.82 5.90 15.43
N VAL A 254 3.01 5.87 16.48
CA VAL A 254 3.36 6.26 17.86
C VAL A 254 3.30 5.04 18.77
#